data_AF-A0A392QFY1-F1
#
_entry.id   AF-A0A392QFY1-F1
#
_cell.length_a   1.000
_cell.length_b   1.000
_cell.length_c   1.000
_cell.angle_alpha   90.00
_cell.angle_beta   90.00
_cell.angle_gamma   90.00
#
_symmetry.space_group_name_H-M   'P 1'
#
loop_
_entity.id
_entity.type
_entity.pdbx_description
1 polymer ?
#
loop_
_entity_poly.entity_id
_entity_poly.type
_entity_poly.pdbx_seq_one_letter_code
_entity_poly.pdbx_strand_id
1 'polypeptide(L)' 'MSEGGSIPVPKASAENWIDMLNEFQKDALSTRLGIPMFYGIDAVHGHSSVYKATIFPHNIGLGAT' A
#
# COMPACT_ATOMS: atom_id res chain seq x y z
N MET A 1 14.59 4.00 -4.48
CA MET A 1 13.14 4.29 -4.49
C MET A 1 12.43 2.97 -4.70
N SER A 2 11.95 2.35 -3.62
CA SER A 2 11.60 0.92 -3.58
C SER A 2 10.08 0.71 -3.57
N GLU A 3 9.41 0.94 -4.70
CA GLU A 3 8.08 0.36 -4.97
C GLU A 3 8.19 -0.98 -5.74
N GLY A 4 9.40 -1.34 -6.20
CA GLY A 4 9.63 -2.30 -7.28
C GLY A 4 9.53 -3.80 -6.95
N GLY A 5 9.00 -4.20 -5.79
CA GLY A 5 8.94 -5.62 -5.42
C GLY A 5 7.79 -6.05 -4.50
N SER A 6 6.93 -5.11 -4.07
CA SER A 6 5.92 -5.36 -3.03
C SER A 6 4.49 -5.45 -3.58
N ILE A 7 4.33 -5.47 -4.91
CA ILE A 7 3.02 -5.61 -5.53
C ILE A 7 2.61 -7.09 -5.41
N PRO A 8 1.46 -7.42 -4.81
CA PRO A 8 1.07 -8.82 -4.55
C PRO A 8 1.10 -9.69 -5.82
N VAL A 9 0.57 -9.14 -6.93
CA VAL A 9 0.52 -9.76 -8.26
C VAL A 9 0.48 -8.67 -9.34
N PRO A 10 0.85 -8.96 -10.61
CA PRO A 10 0.69 -8.01 -11.71
C PRO A 10 -0.76 -7.52 -11.82
N LYS A 11 -0.96 -6.19 -11.87
CA LYS A 11 -2.29 -5.55 -11.89
C LYS A 11 -3.20 -5.97 -10.71
N ALA A 12 -2.62 -6.15 -9.53
CA ALA A 12 -3.32 -6.49 -8.29
C ALA A 12 -4.57 -5.63 -8.06
N SER A 13 -5.67 -6.29 -7.70
CA SER A 13 -6.89 -5.63 -7.22
C SER A 13 -6.70 -5.14 -5.78
N ALA A 14 -7.66 -4.36 -5.27
CA ALA A 14 -7.65 -3.94 -3.86
C ALA A 14 -7.67 -5.16 -2.91
N GLU A 15 -8.42 -6.20 -3.26
CA GLU A 15 -8.50 -7.45 -2.50
C GLU A 15 -7.14 -8.14 -2.42
N ASN A 16 -6.37 -8.19 -3.51
CA ASN A 16 -5.02 -8.80 -3.46
C ASN A 16 -4.07 -8.07 -2.50
N TRP A 17 -4.21 -6.75 -2.36
CA TRP A 17 -3.46 -5.98 -1.37
C TRP A 17 -3.92 -6.26 0.06
N ILE A 18 -5.24 -6.33 0.27
CA ILE A 18 -5.83 -6.66 1.58
C ILE A 18 -5.39 -8.06 2.02
N ASP A 19 -5.45 -9.06 1.13
CA ASP A 19 -5.08 -10.44 1.43
C ASP A 19 -3.60 -10.54 1.84
N MET A 20 -2.70 -9.92 1.07
CA MET A 20 -1.27 -9.89 1.41
C MET A 20 -1.01 -9.23 2.77
N LEU A 21 -1.65 -8.09 3.05
CA LEU A 21 -1.46 -7.38 4.32
C LEU A 21 -2.05 -8.16 5.51
N ASN A 22 -3.17 -8.85 5.31
CA ASN A 22 -3.77 -9.70 6.33
C ASN A 22 -2.89 -10.91 6.66
N GLU A 23 -2.22 -11.50 5.67
CA GLU A 23 -1.24 -12.57 5.89
C GLU A 23 -0.06 -12.08 6.73
N PHE A 24 0.56 -10.96 6.35
CA PHE A 24 1.66 -10.39 7.14
C PHE A 24 1.23 -10.02 8.56
N GLN A 25 0.04 -9.44 8.72
CA GLN A 25 -0.48 -9.09 10.03
C GLN A 25 -0.77 -10.33 10.89
N LYS A 26 -1.32 -11.39 10.30
CA LYS A 26 -1.55 -12.67 10.98
C LYS A 26 -0.24 -13.26 11.48
N ASP A 27 0.82 -13.21 10.66
CA ASP A 27 2.13 -13.70 11.02
C ASP A 27 2.75 -12.85 12.15
N ALA A 28 2.63 -11.52 12.10
CA ALA A 28 3.10 -10.64 13.18
C ALA A 28 2.40 -10.95 14.53
N LEU A 29 1.08 -11.17 14.48
CA LEU A 29 0.28 -11.53 15.65
C LEU A 29 0.55 -12.94 16.18
N SER A 30 1.13 -13.83 15.38
CA SER A 30 1.53 -15.18 15.81
C SER A 30 2.79 -15.21 16.69
N THR A 31 3.53 -14.10 16.78
CA THR A 31 4.72 -13.99 17.63
C THR A 31 4.37 -14.08 19.12
N ARG A 32 5.35 -14.43 19.97
CA ARG A 32 5.16 -14.57 21.44
C ARG A 32 4.42 -13.41 22.09
N LEU A 33 4.67 -12.18 21.62
CA LEU A 33 4.09 -10.96 22.18
C LEU A 33 2.89 -10.44 21.38
N GLY A 34 2.61 -11.00 20.20
CA GLY A 34 1.49 -10.57 19.35
C GLY A 34 1.52 -9.08 19.01
N ILE A 35 2.71 -8.50 18.78
CA ILE A 35 2.82 -7.08 18.48
C ILE A 35 2.39 -6.87 17.01
N PRO A 36 1.40 -6.02 16.73
CA PRO A 36 0.95 -5.77 15.37
C PRO A 36 2.02 -5.03 14.56
N MET A 37 2.07 -5.30 13.25
CA MET A 37 2.91 -4.52 12.35
C MET A 37 2.15 -3.34 11.74
N PHE A 38 2.91 -2.35 11.29
CA PHE A 38 2.40 -1.24 10.51
C PHE A 38 3.04 -1.28 9.11
N TYR A 39 2.23 -1.13 8.07
CA TYR A 39 2.68 -1.13 6.69
C TYR A 39 2.58 0.28 6.11
N GLY A 40 3.73 0.89 5.79
CA GLY A 40 3.80 2.21 5.18
C GLY A 40 3.75 2.14 3.66
N ILE A 41 3.17 3.18 3.03
CA ILE A 41 3.11 3.32 1.57
C ILE A 41 3.17 4.79 1.15
N ASP A 42 3.83 5.05 0.01
CA ASP A 42 3.97 6.38 -0.58
C ASP A 42 2.72 6.78 -1.39
N ALA A 43 1.59 7.00 -0.72
CA ALA A 43 0.34 7.45 -1.36
C ALA A 43 0.30 8.98 -1.56
N VAL A 44 1.30 9.54 -2.24
CA VAL A 44 1.55 11.01 -2.25
C VAL A 44 0.73 11.81 -3.25
N HIS A 45 -0.04 11.15 -4.12
CA HIS A 45 -0.96 11.79 -5.07
C HIS A 45 -2.14 10.86 -5.39
N GLY A 46 -2.71 10.28 -4.33
CA GLY A 46 -3.55 9.09 -4.40
C GLY A 46 -2.73 7.83 -4.11
N HIS A 47 -3.38 6.67 -4.06
CA HIS A 47 -2.71 5.39 -3.84
C HIS A 47 -2.02 4.93 -5.15
N SER A 48 -1.05 5.71 -5.60
CA SER A 48 -0.54 5.75 -6.98
C SER A 48 0.09 4.44 -7.47
N SER A 49 0.59 3.61 -6.56
CA SER A 49 1.13 2.27 -6.87
C SER A 49 0.06 1.18 -7.06
N VAL A 50 -1.20 1.42 -6.65
CA VAL A 50 -2.29 0.46 -6.85
C VAL A 50 -2.87 0.60 -8.24
N TYR A 51 -3.01 -0.54 -8.93
CA TYR A 51 -3.55 -0.57 -10.28
C TYR A 51 -4.96 0.01 -10.32
N LYS A 52 -5.18 0.96 -11.25
CA LYS A 52 -6.44 1.71 -11.43
C LYS A 52 -6.89 2.57 -10.23
N ALA A 53 -6.02 2.83 -9.26
CA ALA A 53 -6.32 3.83 -8.25
C ALA A 53 -6.53 5.21 -8.89
N THR A 54 -7.38 6.04 -8.26
CA THR A 54 -7.52 7.44 -8.68
C THR A 54 -6.22 8.17 -8.42
N ILE A 55 -5.72 8.86 -9.44
CA ILE A 55 -4.50 9.67 -9.38
C ILE A 55 -4.90 11.14 -9.34
N PHE A 56 -4.54 11.81 -8.24
CA PHE A 56 -4.76 13.24 -8.07
C PHE A 56 -3.60 14.04 -8.68
N PRO A 57 -3.78 15.34 -8.97
CA PRO A 57 -2.67 16.21 -9.32
C PRO A 57 -1.59 16.19 -8.23
N HIS A 58 -0.32 16.28 -8.63
CA HIS A 58 0.77 16.44 -7.68
C HIS A 58 0.61 17.73 -6.86
N ASN A 59 1.26 17.79 -5.69
CA ASN A 59 1.15 18.90 -4.74
C ASN A 59 1.34 20.30 -5.36
N ILE A 60 2.24 20.45 -6.34
CA ILE A 60 2.42 21.74 -7.04
C ILE A 60 1.16 22.16 -7.82
N GLY A 61 0.46 21.20 -8.45
CA GLY A 61 -0.79 21.45 -9.16
C GLY A 61 -1.95 21.72 -8.20
N LEU A 62 -1.97 21.07 -7.04
CA LEU A 62 -2.93 21.38 -5.98
C LEU A 62 -2.69 22.78 -5.38
N GLY A 63 -1.43 23.21 -5.23
CA GLY A 63 -1.11 24.56 -4.75
C GLY A 63 -1.51 25.69 -5.70
N ALA A 64 -1.85 25.37 -6.95
CA ALA A 64 -2.26 26.34 -7.96
C ALA A 64 -3.79 26.52 -8.08
N THR A 65 -4.58 25.80 -7.27
CA THR A 65 -6.05 25.94 -7.20
C THR A 65 -6.48 27.06 -6.27
#